data_AF-A0A2P2J9V7-F1
#
_entry.id   AF-A0A2P2J9V7-F1
#
_cell.length_a   1.000
_cell.length_b   1.000
_cell.length_c   1.000
_cell.angle_alpha   90.00
_cell.angle_beta   90.00
_cell.angle_gamma   90.00
#
_symmetry.space_group_name_H-M   'P 1'
#
loop_
_entity.id
_entity.type
_entity.pdbx_description
1 polymer ?
#
loop_
_entity_poly.entity_id
_entity_poly.type
_entity_poly.pdbx_seq_one_letter_code
_entity_poly.pdbx_strand_id
1 'polypeptide(L)' 'MYPSLNPRTKKVDLKIDDVDGIQALYGSNPHFKLTSSEYENASNMGTGLKSRTSEWTISLLLAAAVFMVLFLGS' A
#
# COMPACT_ATOMS: atom_id res chain seq x y z
N MET A 1 14.85 -4.65 -3.01
CA MET A 1 16.21 -4.46 -2.46
C MET A 1 16.19 -4.49 -0.93
N TYR A 2 15.82 -5.61 -0.30
CA TYR A 2 15.57 -5.63 1.15
C TYR A 2 16.89 -5.61 1.93
N PRO A 3 17.07 -4.73 2.93
CA PRO A 3 18.35 -4.49 3.58
C PRO A 3 18.78 -5.61 4.53
N SER A 4 17.90 -6.58 4.80
CA SER A 4 18.24 -7.77 5.59
C SER A 4 17.92 -9.05 4.82
N LEU A 5 18.76 -10.06 5.05
CA LEU A 5 18.52 -11.41 4.57
C LEU A 5 18.56 -12.33 5.78
N ASN A 6 17.70 -13.35 5.78
CA ASN A 6 17.78 -14.37 6.81
C ASN A 6 19.13 -15.10 6.69
N PRO A 7 19.73 -15.53 7.81
CA PRO A 7 20.99 -16.27 7.77
C PRO A 7 20.91 -17.44 6.78
N ARG A 8 21.96 -17.62 5.98
CA ARG A 8 22.08 -18.68 4.95
C ARG A 8 21.06 -18.61 3.80
N THR A 9 20.37 -17.48 3.62
CA THR A 9 19.53 -17.24 2.43
C THR A 9 20.26 -16.41 1.39
N LYS A 10 20.11 -16.77 0.11
CA LYS A 10 20.59 -15.98 -1.03
C LYS A 10 19.37 -15.54 -1.83
N LYS A 11 19.19 -14.23 -2.00
CA LYS A 11 18.18 -13.71 -2.91
C LYS A 11 18.74 -13.74 -4.33
N VAL A 12 18.26 -14.69 -5.14
CA VAL A 12 18.67 -14.85 -6.55
C VAL A 12 17.61 -14.25 -7.48
N ASP A 13 16.33 -14.37 -7.11
CA ASP A 13 15.23 -13.88 -7.92
C ASP A 13 14.99 -12.38 -7.70
N LEU A 14 14.75 -11.67 -8.82
CA LEU A 14 14.34 -10.28 -8.82
C LEU A 14 12.87 -10.18 -8.43
N LYS A 15 12.55 -9.24 -7.53
CA LYS A 15 11.16 -8.92 -7.19
C LYS A 15 10.67 -7.78 -8.09
N ILE A 16 9.36 -7.62 -8.24
CA ILE A 16 8.78 -6.63 -9.17
C ILE A 16 9.23 -5.19 -8.85
N ASP A 17 9.39 -4.84 -7.57
CA ASP A 17 9.91 -3.54 -7.14
C ASP A 17 11.35 -3.31 -7.61
N ASP A 18 12.18 -4.37 -7.63
CA ASP A 18 13.55 -4.30 -8.14
C ASP A 18 13.54 -4.00 -9.65
N VAL A 19 12.64 -4.65 -10.39
CA VAL A 19 12.52 -4.52 -11.84
C VAL A 19 11.97 -3.14 -12.23
N ASP A 20 10.91 -2.68 -11.56
CA ASP A 20 10.32 -1.36 -11.81
C ASP A 20 11.32 -0.24 -11.54
N GLY A 21 12.09 -0.34 -10.46
CA GLY A 21 13.11 0.65 -10.12
C GLY A 21 14.20 0.79 -11.19
N ILE A 22 14.69 -0.32 -11.75
CA ILE A 22 15.72 -0.28 -12.79
C ILE A 22 15.15 0.14 -14.14
N GLN A 23 13.93 -0.29 -14.50
CA GLN A 23 13.28 0.15 -15.74
C GLN A 23 12.94 1.64 -15.74
N ALA A 24 12.64 2.23 -14.58
CA ALA A 24 12.46 3.67 -14.46
C ALA A 24 13.74 4.47 -14.76
N LEU A 25 14.92 3.89 -14.51
CA LEU A 25 16.21 4.53 -14.71
C LEU A 25 16.75 4.33 -16.13
N TYR A 26 16.61 3.13 -16.68
CA TYR A 26 17.26 2.76 -17.95
C TYR A 26 16.27 2.50 -19.10
N GLY A 27 14.97 2.64 -18.83
CA GLY A 27 13.91 2.36 -19.78
C GLY A 27 13.42 0.91 -19.71
N SER A 28 12.28 0.67 -20.36
CA SER A 28 11.64 -0.63 -20.38
C SER A 28 12.44 -1.67 -21.18
N ASN A 29 12.53 -2.89 -20.65
CA ASN A 29 13.10 -4.01 -21.39
C ASN A 29 12.01 -4.65 -22.26
N PRO A 30 12.09 -4.62 -23.60
CA PRO A 30 11.06 -5.17 -24.48
C PRO A 30 10.90 -6.70 -24.37
N HIS A 31 11.87 -7.40 -23.76
CA HIS A 31 11.80 -8.83 -23.49
C HIS A 31 11.30 -9.16 -22.09
N PHE A 32 11.00 -8.16 -21.26
CA PHE A 32 10.42 -8.38 -19.95
C PHE A 32 9.00 -8.94 -20.10
N LYS A 33 8.76 -10.08 -19.47
CA LYS A 33 7.45 -10.74 -19.44
C LYS A 33 7.15 -11.06 -17.98
N LEU A 34 6.01 -10.56 -17.52
CA LEU A 34 5.50 -10.85 -16.20
C LEU A 34 4.21 -11.64 -16.36
N THR A 35 4.11 -12.81 -15.72
CA THR A 35 2.87 -13.59 -15.78
C THR A 35 1.85 -13.00 -14.81
N SER A 36 0.55 -13.15 -15.13
CA SER A 36 -0.52 -12.64 -14.27
C SER A 36 -0.44 -13.21 -12.85
N SER A 37 -0.06 -14.49 -12.70
CA SER A 37 0.14 -15.14 -11.40
C SER A 37 1.26 -14.50 -10.56
N GLU A 38 2.34 -14.07 -11.20
CA GLU A 38 3.45 -13.39 -10.52
C GLU A 38 3.08 -11.97 -10.11
N TYR A 39 2.26 -11.28 -10.92
CA TYR A 39 1.71 -9.97 -10.57
C TYR A 39 0.83 -10.02 -9.33
N GLU A 40 -0.14 -10.94 -9.30
CA GLU A 40 -1.05 -11.08 -8.16
C GLU A 40 -0.30 -11.39 -6.87
N ASN A 41 0.68 -12.31 -6.92
CA ASN A 41 1.49 -12.61 -5.73
C ASN A 41 2.27 -11.38 -5.23
N ALA A 42 2.72 -10.51 -6.13
CA ALA A 42 3.43 -9.29 -5.76
C ALA A 42 2.50 -8.15 -5.27
N SER A 43 1.32 -7.99 -5.87
CA SER A 43 0.33 -6.96 -5.53
C SER A 43 -0.33 -7.23 -4.16
N ASN A 44 -0.57 -8.50 -3.85
CA ASN A 44 -1.17 -8.95 -2.57
C ASN A 44 -0.30 -8.61 -1.34
N MET A 45 0.96 -8.20 -1.54
CA MET A 45 1.85 -7.78 -0.46
C MET A 45 1.55 -6.35 0.05
N GLY A 46 0.67 -5.59 -0.63
CA GLY A 46 0.48 -4.15 -0.42
C GLY A 46 -0.87 -3.65 0.11
N THR A 47 -1.91 -4.48 0.24
CA THR A 47 -3.27 -3.98 0.55
C THR A 47 -3.75 -4.37 1.94
N GLY A 48 -2.97 -3.99 2.96
CA GLY A 48 -3.43 -3.90 4.33
C GLY A 48 -3.88 -2.48 4.68
N LEU A 49 -4.79 -1.88 3.91
CA LEU A 49 -5.44 -0.62 4.28
C LEU A 49 -6.42 -0.90 5.44
N LYS A 50 -5.86 -1.10 6.62
CA LYS A 50 -6.62 -1.00 7.86
C LYS A 50 -6.88 0.48 8.06
N SER A 51 -8.01 0.97 7.54
CA SER A 51 -8.55 2.29 7.87
C SER A 51 -8.65 2.37 9.39
N ARG A 52 -7.63 2.97 10.01
CA ARG A 52 -7.67 3.42 11.41
C ARG A 52 -8.53 4.67 11.41
N THR A 53 -9.84 4.50 11.25
CA THR A 53 -10.76 5.56 11.65
C THR A 53 -10.48 5.82 13.12
N SER A 54 -10.00 7.01 13.43
CA SER A 54 -9.72 7.37 14.81
C SER A 54 -11.06 7.48 15.51
N GLU A 55 -11.29 6.75 16.60
CA GLU A 55 -12.51 6.85 17.44
C GLU A 55 -12.84 8.31 17.81
N TRP A 56 -11.80 9.16 17.88
CA TRP A 56 -11.90 10.60 18.10
C TRP A 56 -12.60 11.34 16.96
N THR A 57 -12.38 10.94 15.71
CA THR A 57 -13.01 11.57 14.55
C THR A 57 -14.51 11.30 14.53
N ILE A 58 -14.94 10.08 14.88
CA ILE A 58 -16.36 9.73 14.97
C ILE A 58 -17.03 10.52 16.11
N SER A 59 -16.37 10.59 17.27
CA SER A 59 -16.86 11.35 18.43
C SER A 59 -17.01 12.85 18.13
N LEU A 60 -16.04 13.45 17.44
CA LEU A 60 -16.09 14.86 17.00
C LEU A 60 -17.23 15.11 16.01
N LEU A 61 -17.44 14.21 15.05
CA LEU A 61 -18.49 14.31 14.04
C LEU A 61 -19.88 14.25 14.67
N LEU A 62 -20.07 13.32 15.62
CA LEU A 62 -21.33 13.18 16.35
C LEU A 62 -21.63 14.41 17.22
N ALA A 63 -20.63 14.90 17.96
CA ALA A 63 -20.78 16.10 18.79
C ALA A 63 -21.11 17.34 17.93
N ALA A 64 -20.44 17.51 16.79
CA ALA A 64 -20.71 18.61 15.86
C ALA A 64 -22.13 18.52 15.26
N ALA A 65 -22.61 17.32 14.91
CA ALA A 65 -23.96 17.12 14.41
C ALA A 65 -25.03 17.48 15.45
N VAL A 66 -24.84 17.04 16.71
CA VAL A 66 -25.74 17.39 17.82
C VAL A 66 -25.74 18.90 18.07
N PHE A 67 -24.58 19.54 18.06
CA PHE A 67 -24.48 21.00 18.18
C PHE A 67 -25.24 21.71 17.06
N MET A 68 -25.05 21.31 15.80
CA MET A 68 -25.76 21.92 14.68
C MET A 68 -27.28 21.80 14.80
N VAL A 69 -27.80 20.63 15.22
CA VAL A 69 -29.24 20.44 15.42
C VAL A 69 -29.80 21.35 16.52
N LEU A 70 -29.07 21.52 17.62
CA LEU A 70 -29.53 22.34 18.75
C LEU A 70 -29.48 23.85 18.46
N PHE A 71 -28.47 24.31 17.72
CA PHE A 71 -28.20 25.74 17.54
C PHE A 71 -28.65 26.32 16.20
N LEU A 72 -28.80 25.51 15.15
CA LEU A 72 -29.32 25.96 13.85
C LEU A 72 -30.76 25.48 13.58
N GLY A 73 -31.26 24.53 14.37
CA GLY A 73 -32.62 24.00 14.27
C GLY A 73 -33.64 24.63 15.23
N SER A 74 -33.24 25.66 15.99
CA SER A 74 -34.09 26.41 16.94
C SER A 74 -34.40 27.83 16.47
#